data_AF-A0AAV4PPM3-F1
#
_entry.id   AF-A0AAV4PPM3-F1
#
_cell.length_a   1.000
_cell.length_b   1.000
_cell.length_c   1.000
_cell.angle_alpha   90.00
_cell.angle_beta   90.00
_cell.angle_gamma   90.00
#
_symmetry.space_group_name_H-M   'P 1'
#
loop_
_entity.id
_entity.type
_entity.pdbx_description
1 polymer ?
#
loop_
_entity_poly.entity_id
_entity_poly.type
_entity_poly.pdbx_seq_one_letter_code
_entity_poly.pdbx_strand_id
1 'polypeptide(L)'
;MECVALSPSSSHFITDGKFTRFADWRFIHKARLNLVPLNGAQQWKTGNDRRCRRCPAADETLPHVLNHCRRASRAWQLRHNSLLSHESKMLFPKCTILGENQDISGSGLRPDLFLQHKQDFYLVDVTVPFDNRCAAFGTAFQRKLISMRQLLIS
;
A
#
# COMPACT_ATOMS: atom_id res chain seq x y z
N MET A 1 -7.32 15.38 7.12
CA MET A 1 -8.49 14.55 6.76
C MET A 1 -8.79 14.51 5.26
N GLU A 2 -7.94 15.07 4.40
CA GLU A 2 -8.15 15.10 2.95
C GLU A 2 -8.37 13.72 2.32
N CYS A 3 -7.49 12.75 2.61
CA CYS A 3 -7.56 11.38 2.04
C CYS A 3 -8.73 10.55 2.56
N VAL A 4 -9.24 10.88 3.75
CA VAL A 4 -10.41 10.23 4.34
C VAL A 4 -11.70 10.66 3.62
N ALA A 5 -11.75 11.92 3.16
CA ALA A 5 -12.90 12.43 2.43
C ALA A 5 -12.98 11.94 0.96
N LEU A 6 -11.88 11.41 0.40
CA LEU A 6 -11.85 10.95 -0.99
C LEU A 6 -12.66 9.68 -1.26
N SER A 7 -12.85 8.84 -0.24
CA SER A 7 -13.61 7.60 -0.38
C SER A 7 -14.21 7.20 0.97
N PRO A 8 -15.51 6.82 1.02
CA PRO A 8 -16.10 6.23 2.22
C PRO A 8 -15.31 5.02 2.76
N SER A 9 -14.61 4.30 1.89
CA SER A 9 -13.76 3.17 2.27
C SER A 9 -12.55 3.58 3.13
N SER A 10 -12.10 4.83 3.03
CA SER A 10 -10.93 5.35 3.77
C SER A 10 -11.16 5.54 5.27
N SER A 11 -12.43 5.56 5.73
CA SER A 11 -12.84 5.66 7.14
C SER A 11 -13.68 4.47 7.61
N HIS A 12 -13.79 3.41 6.81
CA HIS A 12 -14.66 2.26 7.11
C HIS A 12 -14.35 1.59 8.47
N PHE A 13 -13.08 1.59 8.87
CA PHE A 13 -12.62 1.10 10.19
C PHE A 13 -13.13 1.93 11.38
N ILE A 14 -13.62 3.16 11.14
CA ILE A 14 -14.25 4.03 12.13
C ILE A 14 -15.75 3.74 12.21
N THR A 15 -16.39 3.41 11.09
CA THR A 15 -17.86 3.30 10.98
C THR A 15 -18.38 1.91 11.31
N ASP A 16 -17.80 0.85 10.75
CA ASP A 16 -18.31 -0.52 10.95
C ASP A 16 -17.24 -1.54 11.37
N GLY A 17 -15.95 -1.18 11.26
CA GLY A 17 -14.83 -2.01 11.69
C GLY A 17 -14.60 -3.27 10.86
N LYS A 18 -15.30 -3.51 9.74
CA LYS A 18 -15.06 -4.71 8.92
C LYS A 18 -13.62 -4.72 8.42
N PHE A 19 -13.07 -5.93 8.31
CA PHE A 19 -11.70 -6.19 7.87
C PHE A 19 -10.61 -5.54 8.76
N THR A 20 -10.97 -5.06 9.96
CA THR A 20 -10.03 -4.49 10.93
C THR A 20 -10.08 -5.34 12.20
N ARG A 21 -8.96 -5.98 12.58
CA ARG A 21 -8.91 -6.68 13.88
C ARG A 21 -8.84 -5.65 15.00
N PHE A 22 -9.27 -6.01 16.20
CA PHE A 22 -9.18 -5.11 17.36
C PHE A 22 -7.75 -4.62 17.63
N ALA A 23 -6.74 -5.48 17.43
CA ALA A 23 -5.33 -5.11 17.54
C ALA A 23 -4.91 -4.07 16.49
N ASP A 24 -5.42 -4.19 15.25
CA ASP A 24 -5.17 -3.23 14.17
C ASP A 24 -5.80 -1.88 14.50
N TRP A 25 -7.03 -1.88 15.04
CA TRP A 25 -7.72 -0.66 15.46
C TRP A 25 -6.92 0.13 16.51
N ARG A 26 -6.38 -0.54 17.53
CA ARG A 26 -5.54 0.10 18.57
C ARG A 26 -4.25 0.70 17.99
N PHE A 27 -3.72 0.13 16.92
CA PHE A 27 -2.51 0.62 16.25
C PHE A 27 -2.81 1.78 15.29
N ILE A 28 -3.86 1.68 14.46
CA ILE A 28 -4.20 2.65 13.41
C ILE A 28 -4.40 4.06 13.97
N HIS A 29 -5.10 4.20 15.10
CA HIS A 29 -5.32 5.50 15.72
C HIS A 29 -4.03 6.16 16.19
N LYS A 30 -3.15 5.39 16.84
CA LYS A 30 -1.83 5.89 17.24
C LYS A 30 -0.98 6.27 16.04
N ALA A 31 -1.01 5.47 14.97
CA ALA A 31 -0.30 5.76 13.73
C ALA A 31 -0.80 7.08 13.10
N ARG A 32 -2.11 7.25 12.92
CA ARG A 32 -2.67 8.48 12.32
C ARG A 32 -2.39 9.74 13.13
N LEU A 33 -2.35 9.64 14.46
CA LEU A 33 -2.02 10.75 15.35
C LEU A 33 -0.51 10.94 15.57
N ASN A 34 0.34 10.15 14.89
CA ASN A 34 1.80 10.13 15.08
C ASN A 34 2.23 9.89 16.55
N LEU A 35 1.46 9.08 17.29
CA LEU A 35 1.67 8.71 18.69
C LEU A 35 2.37 7.35 18.86
N VAL A 36 2.76 6.71 17.75
CA VAL A 36 3.58 5.48 17.82
C VAL A 36 4.94 5.86 18.40
N PRO A 37 5.48 5.14 19.40
CA PRO A 37 6.75 5.46 20.05
C PRO A 37 7.93 5.13 19.13
N LEU A 38 8.11 5.96 18.11
CA LEU A 38 9.21 5.91 17.17
C LEU A 38 10.24 6.98 17.54
N ASN A 39 11.52 6.64 17.37
CA ASN A 39 12.62 7.52 17.75
C ASN A 39 12.53 8.90 17.07
N GLY A 40 12.19 8.94 15.77
CA GLY A 40 12.04 10.18 15.01
C GLY A 40 10.75 10.96 15.28
N ALA A 41 9.77 10.36 15.97
CA ALA A 41 8.51 11.03 16.33
C ALA A 41 8.59 11.78 17.68
N GLN A 42 9.58 11.45 18.52
CA GLN A 42 9.74 12.03 19.86
C GLN A 42 10.54 13.35 19.81
N GLN A 43 10.05 14.33 19.05
CA GLN A 43 10.75 15.61 18.83
C GLN A 43 10.98 16.44 20.10
N TRP A 44 10.13 16.24 21.13
CA TRP A 44 10.22 16.91 22.42
C TRP A 44 11.30 16.36 23.35
N LYS A 45 11.89 15.19 23.04
CA LYS A 45 12.99 14.61 23.83
C LYS A 45 14.33 15.09 23.29
N THR A 46 14.85 16.17 23.86
CA THR A 46 16.18 16.69 23.53
C THR A 46 17.27 15.64 23.77
N GLY A 47 18.17 15.47 22.82
CA GLY A 47 19.33 14.56 22.92
C GLY A 47 19.02 13.07 22.70
N ASN A 48 17.78 12.69 22.36
CA ASN A 48 17.45 11.30 22.06
C ASN A 48 17.97 10.86 20.68
N ASP A 49 18.37 9.60 20.55
CA ASP A 49 18.71 9.00 19.26
C ASP A 49 17.46 8.92 18.38
N ARG A 50 17.52 9.54 17.20
CA ARG A 50 16.42 9.59 16.24
C ARG A 50 16.47 8.46 15.22
N ARG A 51 17.61 7.77 15.13
CA ARG A 51 17.87 6.75 14.11
C ARG A 51 16.91 5.58 14.22
N CYS A 52 16.69 4.93 13.09
CA CYS A 52 15.92 3.70 13.03
C CYS A 52 16.60 2.59 13.84
N ARG A 53 15.82 1.91 14.70
CA ARG A 53 16.31 0.82 15.54
C ARG A 53 16.72 -0.42 14.75
N ARG A 54 16.35 -0.50 13.47
CA ARG A 54 16.53 -1.71 12.63
C ARG A 54 17.42 -1.50 11.41
N CYS A 55 17.55 -0.26 10.90
CA CYS A 55 18.33 0.01 9.70
C CYS A 55 19.07 1.36 9.79
N PRO A 56 20.01 1.65 8.87
CA PRO A 56 20.84 2.87 8.91
C PRO A 56 20.11 4.19 8.62
N ALA A 57 18.78 4.23 8.68
CA ALA A 57 18.02 5.45 8.38
C ALA A 57 18.18 6.46 9.53
N ALA A 58 18.38 7.73 9.17
CA ALA A 58 18.65 8.82 10.11
C ALA A 58 17.48 9.10 11.06
N ASP A 59 16.24 8.93 10.60
CA ASP A 59 15.04 9.14 11.37
C ASP A 59 14.10 7.92 11.31
N GLU A 60 13.76 7.38 12.48
CA GLU A 60 12.68 6.40 12.63
C GLU A 60 11.33 7.12 12.61
N THR A 61 10.87 7.49 11.42
CA THR A 61 9.55 8.10 11.25
C THR A 61 8.47 7.06 10.95
N LEU A 62 7.20 7.44 11.06
CA LEU A 62 6.09 6.56 10.69
C LEU A 62 6.10 6.18 9.20
N PRO A 63 6.29 7.11 8.23
CA PRO A 63 6.50 6.74 6.83
C PRO A 63 7.67 5.76 6.65
N HIS A 64 8.76 5.98 7.39
CA HIS A 64 9.89 5.07 7.34
C HIS A 64 9.52 3.66 7.78
N VAL A 65 9.03 3.48 9.01
CA VAL A 65 8.73 2.14 9.55
C VAL A 65 7.64 1.44 8.75
N LEU A 66 6.61 2.17 8.32
CA LEU A 66 5.51 1.57 7.59
C LEU A 66 5.83 1.26 6.13
N ASN A 67 6.63 2.07 5.43
CA ASN A 67 6.75 1.98 3.97
C ASN A 67 8.18 1.95 3.40
N HIS A 68 9.21 2.32 4.17
CA HIS A 68 10.57 2.52 3.62
C HIS A 68 11.73 1.82 4.38
N CYS A 69 11.52 1.36 5.61
CA CYS A 69 12.42 0.51 6.37
C CYS A 69 12.61 -0.88 5.73
N ARG A 70 13.68 -1.09 4.97
CA ARG A 70 13.93 -2.36 4.25
C ARG A 70 13.92 -3.62 5.13
N ARG A 71 14.23 -3.50 6.42
CA ARG A 71 14.10 -4.63 7.38
C ARG A 71 12.66 -5.07 7.62
N ALA A 72 11.69 -4.25 7.27
CA ALA A 72 10.26 -4.53 7.31
C ALA A 72 9.68 -4.87 5.93
N SER A 73 10.52 -5.09 4.89
CA SER A 73 10.06 -5.34 3.51
C SER A 73 9.07 -6.49 3.41
N ARG A 74 9.28 -7.57 4.18
CA ARG A 74 8.36 -8.70 4.26
C ARG A 74 6.96 -8.28 4.68
N ALA A 75 6.84 -7.36 5.63
CA ALA A 75 5.55 -6.84 6.08
C ALA A 75 4.85 -6.04 4.98
N TRP A 76 5.59 -5.27 4.17
CA TRP A 76 5.01 -4.55 3.02
C TRP A 76 4.47 -5.50 1.99
N GLN A 77 5.24 -6.54 1.66
CA GLN A 77 4.85 -7.56 0.71
C GLN A 77 3.63 -8.35 1.20
N LEU A 78 3.55 -8.64 2.50
CA LEU A 78 2.35 -9.26 3.10
C LEU A 78 1.12 -8.36 2.98
N ARG A 79 1.23 -7.06 3.28
CA ARG A 79 0.11 -6.12 3.13
C ARG A 79 -0.34 -6.03 1.67
N HIS A 80 0.61 -5.91 0.76
CA HIS A 80 0.37 -5.90 -0.68
C HIS A 80 -0.38 -7.17 -1.12
N ASN A 81 0.16 -8.34 -0.80
CA ASN A 81 -0.42 -9.62 -1.20
C ASN A 81 -1.79 -9.87 -0.57
N SER A 82 -2.02 -9.36 0.65
CA SER A 82 -3.33 -9.46 1.30
C SER A 82 -4.41 -8.67 0.56
N LEU A 83 -4.07 -7.48 0.06
CA LEU A 83 -5.00 -6.69 -0.77
C LEU A 83 -5.23 -7.38 -2.11
N LEU A 84 -4.16 -7.81 -2.77
CA LEU A 84 -4.25 -8.53 -4.04
C LEU A 84 -5.12 -9.80 -3.93
N SER A 85 -4.91 -10.59 -2.88
CA SER A 85 -5.68 -11.82 -2.62
C SER A 85 -7.15 -11.52 -2.36
N HIS A 86 -7.44 -10.38 -1.74
CA HIS A 86 -8.82 -9.93 -1.51
C HIS A 86 -9.50 -9.54 -2.82
N GLU A 87 -8.84 -8.70 -3.63
CA GLU A 87 -9.37 -8.26 -4.93
C GLU A 87 -9.56 -9.45 -5.88
N SER A 88 -8.58 -10.35 -5.98
CA SER A 88 -8.66 -11.56 -6.81
C SER A 88 -9.90 -12.39 -6.44
N LYS A 89 -10.17 -12.63 -5.15
CA LYS A 89 -11.37 -13.35 -4.69
C LYS A 89 -12.68 -12.65 -5.03
N MET A 90 -12.71 -11.32 -4.98
CA MET A 90 -13.91 -10.53 -5.30
C MET A 90 -14.17 -10.46 -6.81
N LEU A 91 -13.12 -10.52 -7.63
CA LEU A 91 -13.19 -10.46 -9.09
C LEU A 91 -13.41 -11.84 -9.73
N PHE A 92 -12.94 -12.92 -9.11
CA PHE A 92 -13.05 -14.28 -9.63
C PHE A 92 -14.46 -14.70 -10.10
N PRO A 93 -15.57 -14.35 -9.40
CA PRO A 93 -16.91 -14.71 -9.87
C PRO A 93 -17.35 -13.97 -11.14
N LYS A 94 -16.64 -12.91 -11.54
CA LYS A 94 -17.02 -12.00 -12.63
C LYS A 94 -16.04 -12.07 -13.80
N CYS A 95 -14.78 -12.39 -13.54
CA CYS A 95 -13.69 -12.29 -14.51
C CYS A 95 -12.91 -13.59 -14.60
N THR A 96 -12.29 -13.84 -15.77
CA THR A 96 -11.29 -14.91 -15.92
C THR A 96 -9.92 -14.34 -15.58
N ILE A 97 -9.22 -14.91 -14.60
CA ILE A 97 -7.84 -14.53 -14.28
C ILE A 97 -6.91 -15.27 -15.24
N LEU A 98 -6.20 -14.50 -16.07
CA LEU A 98 -5.27 -15.01 -17.08
C LEU A 98 -3.85 -15.17 -16.52
N GLY A 99 -3.48 -14.38 -15.50
CA GLY A 99 -2.20 -14.49 -14.81
C GLY A 99 -2.13 -13.63 -13.56
N GLU A 100 -1.31 -14.06 -12.60
CA GLU A 100 -0.98 -13.29 -11.39
C GLU A 100 0.54 -13.18 -11.24
N ASN A 101 1.08 -11.97 -11.13
CA ASN A 101 2.53 -11.72 -11.04
C ASN A 101 3.35 -12.42 -12.14
N GLN A 102 2.81 -12.51 -13.36
CA GLN A 102 3.46 -13.17 -14.50
C GLN A 102 3.93 -12.14 -15.54
N ASP A 103 5.02 -12.49 -16.23
CA ASP A 103 5.52 -11.68 -17.34
C ASP A 103 4.50 -11.73 -18.48
N ILE A 104 4.17 -10.55 -19.01
CA ILE A 104 3.32 -10.44 -20.17
C ILE A 104 4.20 -10.30 -21.41
N SER A 105 4.10 -11.29 -22.29
CA SER A 105 4.73 -11.29 -23.63
C SER A 105 6.25 -11.10 -23.63
N GLY A 106 6.95 -11.48 -22.55
CA GLY A 106 8.42 -11.37 -22.46
C GLY A 106 8.93 -9.94 -22.29
N SER A 107 8.06 -9.04 -21.85
CA SER A 107 8.39 -7.63 -21.58
C SER A 107 9.25 -7.44 -20.33
N GLY A 108 9.35 -8.45 -19.47
CA GLY A 108 9.91 -8.34 -18.13
C GLY A 108 9.00 -7.61 -17.13
N LEU A 109 7.85 -7.10 -17.56
CA LEU A 109 6.86 -6.46 -16.71
C LEU A 109 5.85 -7.49 -16.21
N ARG A 110 5.60 -7.45 -14.91
CA ARG A 110 4.78 -8.44 -14.20
C ARG A 110 3.67 -7.74 -13.43
N PRO A 111 2.52 -7.46 -14.06
CA PRO A 111 1.37 -6.90 -13.37
C PRO A 111 0.88 -7.85 -12.27
N ASP A 112 0.23 -7.29 -11.25
CA ASP A 112 -0.23 -8.09 -10.12
C ASP A 112 -1.36 -9.04 -10.54
N LEU A 113 -2.33 -8.56 -11.33
CA LEU A 113 -3.33 -9.38 -12.03
C LEU A 113 -3.40 -9.01 -13.51
N PHE A 114 -3.58 -10.04 -14.33
CA PHE A 114 -4.05 -9.94 -15.70
C PHE A 114 -5.37 -10.70 -15.80
N LEU A 115 -6.44 -10.01 -16.18
CA LEU A 115 -7.78 -10.59 -16.20
C LEU A 115 -8.56 -10.21 -17.45
N GLN A 116 -9.49 -11.08 -17.82
CA GLN A 116 -10.44 -10.86 -18.90
C GLN A 116 -11.86 -10.76 -18.33
N HIS A 117 -12.58 -9.73 -18.75
CA HIS A 117 -14.00 -9.58 -18.47
C HIS A 117 -14.72 -9.31 -19.79
N LYS A 118 -15.53 -10.28 -20.22
CA LYS A 118 -16.16 -10.28 -21.56
C LYS A 118 -15.10 -10.22 -22.67
N GLN A 119 -15.08 -9.14 -23.44
CA GLN A 119 -14.15 -8.91 -24.55
C GLN A 119 -12.96 -8.00 -24.16
N ASP A 120 -12.98 -7.46 -22.93
CA ASP A 120 -11.98 -6.52 -22.47
C ASP A 120 -10.93 -7.22 -21.59
N PHE A 121 -9.69 -6.79 -21.77
CA PHE A 121 -8.54 -7.23 -20.99
C PHE A 121 -8.11 -6.11 -20.04
N TYR A 122 -7.81 -6.48 -18.80
CA TYR A 122 -7.42 -5.53 -17.75
C TYR A 122 -6.11 -5.98 -17.12
N LEU A 123 -5.20 -5.01 -17.00
CA LEU A 123 -4.01 -5.09 -16.16
C LEU A 123 -4.29 -4.37 -14.86
N VAL A 124 -4.18 -5.08 -13.75
CA VAL A 124 -4.41 -4.53 -12.42
C VAL A 124 -3.11 -4.60 -11.65
N ASP A 125 -2.76 -3.47 -11.05
CA ASP A 125 -1.58 -3.33 -10.22
C ASP A 125 -1.98 -2.57 -8.94
N VAL A 126 -1.59 -3.14 -7.80
CA VAL A 126 -1.93 -2.65 -6.47
C VAL A 126 -0.73 -1.91 -5.91
N THR A 127 -0.98 -0.73 -5.33
CA THR A 127 0.06 0.04 -4.64
C THR A 127 -0.44 0.52 -3.29
N VAL A 128 0.44 0.46 -2.29
CA VAL A 128 0.14 0.86 -0.91
C VAL A 128 1.06 2.00 -0.50
N PRO A 129 0.81 3.24 -0.97
CA PRO A 129 1.59 4.40 -0.56
C PRO A 129 1.30 4.75 0.90
N PHE A 130 2.22 5.50 1.52
CA PHE A 130 1.98 6.05 2.85
C PHE A 130 0.96 7.19 2.73
N ASP A 131 0.00 7.24 3.67
CA ASP A 131 -1.07 8.24 3.72
C ASP A 131 -0.50 9.62 4.10
N ASN A 132 0.17 10.27 3.14
CA ASN A 132 0.74 11.60 3.25
C ASN A 132 0.07 12.55 2.26
N ARG A 133 -1.21 12.82 2.50
CA ARG A 133 -2.08 13.65 1.66
C ARG A 133 -2.38 13.03 0.29
N CYS A 134 -3.37 13.60 -0.40
CA CYS A 134 -3.89 13.05 -1.66
C CYS A 134 -2.83 12.97 -2.76
N ALA A 135 -1.87 13.91 -2.76
CA ALA A 135 -0.76 13.95 -3.71
C ALA A 135 0.11 12.68 -3.66
N ALA A 136 0.25 12.03 -2.51
CA ALA A 136 1.03 10.80 -2.39
C ALA A 136 0.37 9.64 -3.18
N PHE A 137 -0.96 9.52 -3.09
CA PHE A 137 -1.73 8.54 -3.86
C PHE A 137 -1.66 8.82 -5.35
N GLY A 138 -1.86 10.08 -5.77
CA GLY A 138 -1.74 10.49 -7.17
C GLY A 138 -0.35 10.19 -7.75
N THR A 139 0.71 10.50 -7.00
CA THR A 139 2.09 10.22 -7.41
C THR A 139 2.36 8.72 -7.54
N ALA A 140 1.88 7.92 -6.60
CA ALA A 140 2.03 6.46 -6.64
C ALA A 140 1.28 5.84 -7.83
N PHE A 141 0.06 6.31 -8.10
CA PHE A 141 -0.74 5.91 -9.25
C PHE A 141 -0.04 6.25 -10.57
N GLN A 142 0.43 7.50 -10.73
CA GLN A 142 1.10 7.92 -11.97
C GLN A 142 2.36 7.08 -12.26
N ARG A 143 3.16 6.75 -11.24
CA ARG A 143 4.34 5.90 -11.40
C ARG A 143 3.98 4.51 -11.94
N LYS A 144 2.94 3.88 -11.39
CA LYS A 144 2.46 2.56 -11.85
C LYS A 144 1.86 2.65 -13.25
N LEU A 145 1.06 3.67 -13.53
CA LEU A 145 0.45 3.89 -14.85
C LEU A 145 1.51 4.04 -15.94
N ILE A 146 2.56 4.83 -15.70
CA ILE A 146 3.67 5.02 -16.65
C ILE A 146 4.37 3.69 -16.93
N SER A 147 4.63 2.88 -15.89
CA SER A 147 5.24 1.55 -16.06
C SER A 147 4.35 0.61 -16.87
N MET A 148 3.05 0.58 -16.59
CA MET A 148 2.11 -0.35 -17.25
C MET A 148 1.74 0.08 -18.67
N ARG A 149 1.77 1.37 -19.00
CA ARG A 149 1.55 1.85 -20.37
C ARG A 149 2.50 1.25 -21.39
N GLN A 150 3.69 0.82 -20.96
CA GLN A 150 4.64 0.12 -21.83
C GLN A 150 4.08 -1.19 -22.39
N LEU A 151 3.12 -1.83 -21.69
CA LEU A 151 2.45 -3.07 -22.11
C LEU A 151 1.27 -2.87 -23.07
N LEU A 152 0.78 -1.65 -23.21
CA LEU A 152 -0.40 -1.34 -24.04
C LEU A 152 -0.01 -0.82 -25.44
N ILE A 153 1.27 -0.58 -25.69
CA ILE A 153 1.81 0.03 -26.92
C ILE A 153 2.59 -1.02 -27.76
N SER A 154 2.76 -2.24 -27.24
CA SER A 154 3.38 -3.39 -27.93
C SER A 154 2.33 -4.28 -28.58
#